data_AF-B2JRZ9-F1
#
_entry.id   AF-B2JRZ9-F1
#
_cell.length_a   1.000
_cell.length_b   1.000
_cell.length_c   1.000
_cell.angle_alpha   90.00
_cell.angle_beta   90.00
_cell.angle_gamma   90.00
#
_symmetry.space_group_name_H-M   'P 1'
#
loop_
_entity.id
_entity.type
_entity.pdbx_description
1 polymer ?
#
loop_
_entity_poly.entity_id
_entity_poly.type
_entity_poly.pdbx_seq_one_letter_code
_entity_poly.pdbx_strand_id
1 'polypeptide(L)'
;MNSSNDLNQAAIDFLNELLGKGWPDDRGIAELVGISPRSAPEQSVSLAREAGLLLGVWSEPQRRFVYPEFQFDRFGTLRPEVAELLSILPDDGDRSGWRRAFWLYSPHALLHGSLPAEVFTKDPAWVLEVAQQEFYGDPLASW
;
A
#
# COMPACT_ATOMS: atom_id res chain seq x y z
N MET A 1 24.05 -23.77 -2.68
CA MET A 1 23.09 -23.45 -3.75
C MET A 1 21.69 -23.70 -3.21
N ASN A 2 21.05 -22.68 -2.60
CA ASN A 2 19.64 -22.72 -2.18
C ASN A 2 18.99 -21.32 -2.03
N SER A 3 19.78 -20.25 -2.20
CA SER A 3 19.39 -18.87 -1.93
C SER A 3 18.13 -18.40 -2.66
N SER A 4 17.84 -18.90 -3.87
CA SER A 4 16.61 -18.53 -4.59
C SER A 4 15.35 -19.14 -3.97
N ASN A 5 15.44 -20.33 -3.38
CA ASN A 5 14.29 -20.95 -2.72
C ASN A 5 14.02 -20.29 -1.36
N ASP A 6 15.09 -19.92 -0.66
CA ASP A 6 15.02 -19.23 0.64
C ASP A 6 14.43 -17.81 0.50
N LEU A 7 14.81 -17.06 -0.54
CA LEU A 7 14.25 -15.73 -0.85
C LEU A 7 12.76 -15.80 -1.19
N ASN A 8 12.35 -16.82 -1.95
CA ASN A 8 10.94 -17.03 -2.28
C ASN A 8 10.12 -17.38 -1.04
N GLN A 9 10.67 -18.20 -0.13
CA GLN A 9 10.00 -18.55 1.11
C GLN A 9 9.86 -17.34 2.05
N ALA A 10 10.91 -16.54 2.22
CA ALA A 10 10.87 -15.34 3.05
C ALA A 10 9.84 -14.32 2.53
N ALA A 11 9.73 -14.17 1.20
CA ALA A 11 8.69 -13.33 0.60
C ALA A 11 7.30 -13.87 0.90
N ILE A 12 7.06 -15.18 0.75
CA ILE A 12 5.76 -15.82 1.06
C ILE A 12 5.40 -15.65 2.54
N ASP A 13 6.36 -15.82 3.44
CA ASP A 13 6.14 -15.69 4.88
C ASP A 13 5.75 -14.24 5.24
N PHE A 14 6.43 -13.26 4.65
CA PHE A 14 6.10 -11.85 4.83
C PHE A 14 4.73 -11.48 4.25
N LEU A 15 4.38 -12.00 3.07
CA LEU A 15 3.03 -11.85 2.50
C LEU A 15 1.96 -12.37 3.48
N ASN A 16 2.18 -13.55 4.04
CA ASN A 16 1.26 -14.16 4.99
C ASN A 16 1.17 -13.36 6.30
N GLU A 17 2.28 -12.82 6.79
CA GLU A 17 2.30 -11.94 7.96
C GLU A 17 1.46 -10.69 7.73
N LEU A 18 1.63 -10.04 6.57
CA LEU A 18 0.87 -8.84 6.21
C LEU A 18 -0.63 -9.14 6.06
N LEU A 19 -1.00 -10.23 5.38
CA LEU A 19 -2.40 -10.66 5.30
C LEU A 19 -2.98 -11.04 6.67
N GLY A 20 -2.14 -11.57 7.57
CA GLY A 20 -2.50 -11.89 8.94
C GLY A 20 -2.89 -10.68 9.80
N LYS A 21 -2.58 -9.44 9.36
CA LYS A 21 -3.01 -8.20 10.03
C LYS A 21 -4.52 -7.94 9.92
N GLY A 22 -5.25 -8.69 9.08
CA GLY A 22 -6.70 -8.58 8.98
C GLY A 22 -7.17 -7.34 8.23
N TRP A 23 -6.44 -6.94 7.19
CA TRP A 23 -6.81 -5.80 6.35
C TRP A 23 -8.23 -5.93 5.79
N PRO A 24 -9.04 -4.85 5.83
CA PRO A 24 -10.41 -4.86 5.33
C PRO A 24 -10.44 -5.15 3.83
N ASP A 25 -11.51 -5.81 3.38
CA ASP A 25 -11.83 -5.99 1.96
C ASP A 25 -12.75 -4.86 1.46
N ASP A 26 -13.23 -4.96 0.21
CA ASP A 26 -14.12 -3.97 -0.40
C ASP A 26 -15.34 -3.64 0.47
N ARG A 27 -15.88 -4.65 1.17
CA ARG A 27 -17.05 -4.50 2.05
C ARG A 27 -16.66 -3.83 3.35
N GLY A 28 -15.54 -4.24 3.95
CA GLY A 28 -15.00 -3.61 5.15
C GLY A 28 -14.73 -2.12 4.96
N ILE A 29 -14.16 -1.73 3.81
CA ILE A 29 -13.92 -0.32 3.48
C ILE A 29 -15.23 0.44 3.21
N ALA A 30 -16.18 -0.17 2.51
CA ALA A 30 -17.49 0.44 2.27
C ALA A 30 -18.24 0.75 3.59
N GLU A 31 -18.14 -0.14 4.57
CA GLU A 31 -18.71 0.05 5.90
C GLU A 31 -17.96 1.13 6.70
N LEU A 32 -16.62 1.20 6.59
CA LEU A 32 -15.77 2.16 7.30
C LEU A 32 -15.88 3.60 6.76
N VAL A 33 -15.89 3.78 5.44
CA VAL A 33 -15.84 5.11 4.78
C VAL A 33 -17.22 5.78 4.77
N GLY A 34 -18.29 5.05 5.10
CA GLY A 34 -19.65 5.60 5.07
C GLY A 34 -20.06 6.11 3.68
N ILE A 35 -19.49 5.54 2.61
CA ILE A 35 -19.89 5.82 1.23
C ILE A 35 -21.38 5.48 1.16
N SER A 36 -22.22 6.51 1.06
CA SER A 36 -23.66 6.33 1.10
C SER A 36 -24.08 5.31 0.02
N PRO A 37 -24.89 4.29 0.37
CA PRO A 37 -25.20 3.14 -0.47
C PRO A 37 -26.06 3.45 -1.72
N ARG A 38 -26.17 4.73 -2.10
CA ARG A 38 -26.92 5.18 -3.27
C ARG A 38 -26.18 4.91 -4.58
N SER A 39 -24.87 4.63 -4.50
CA SER A 39 -24.03 4.17 -5.60
C SER A 39 -23.27 2.95 -5.10
N ALA A 40 -23.25 1.86 -5.87
CA ALA A 40 -22.65 0.58 -5.47
C ALA A 40 -21.24 0.78 -4.84
N PRO A 41 -21.07 0.55 -3.53
CA PRO A 41 -19.83 0.88 -2.82
C PRO A 41 -18.62 0.12 -3.37
N GLU A 42 -18.81 -1.14 -3.75
CA GLU A 42 -17.76 -2.00 -4.35
C GLU A 42 -17.23 -1.44 -5.68
N GLN A 43 -18.11 -0.83 -6.49
CA GLN A 43 -17.72 -0.16 -7.74
C GLN A 43 -16.95 1.13 -7.44
N SER A 44 -17.31 1.85 -6.38
CA SER A 44 -16.63 3.08 -5.98
C SER A 44 -15.21 2.81 -5.46
N VAL A 45 -15.02 1.72 -4.69
CA VAL A 45 -13.69 1.31 -4.20
C VAL A 45 -12.82 0.77 -5.34
N SER A 46 -13.38 -0.06 -6.24
CA SER A 46 -12.64 -0.56 -7.40
C SER A 46 -12.19 0.56 -8.33
N LEU A 47 -13.07 1.54 -8.60
CA LEU A 47 -12.73 2.71 -9.42
C LEU A 47 -11.68 3.58 -8.75
N ALA A 48 -11.77 3.80 -7.44
CA ALA A 48 -10.78 4.59 -6.73
C ALA A 48 -9.41 3.88 -6.68
N ARG A 49 -9.37 2.54 -6.65
CA ARG A 49 -8.12 1.76 -6.79
C ARG A 49 -7.54 1.90 -8.19
N GLU A 50 -8.37 1.76 -9.21
CA GLU A 50 -7.95 1.94 -10.62
C GLU A 50 -7.50 3.37 -10.91
N ALA A 51 -8.06 4.36 -10.22
CA ALA A 51 -7.64 5.76 -10.29
C ALA A 51 -6.37 6.08 -9.48
N GLY A 52 -5.78 5.09 -8.78
CA GLY A 52 -4.58 5.29 -7.95
C GLY A 52 -4.83 6.08 -6.66
N LEU A 53 -6.09 6.22 -6.23
CA LEU A 53 -6.45 6.93 -5.00
C LEU A 53 -6.33 6.04 -3.76
N LEU A 54 -6.32 4.72 -3.96
CA LEU A 54 -6.06 3.75 -2.90
C LEU A 54 -5.24 2.56 -3.42
N LEU A 55 -4.43 2.01 -2.51
CA LEU A 55 -3.68 0.79 -2.68
C LEU A 55 -4.56 -0.38 -2.28
N GLY A 56 -4.89 -1.22 -3.26
CA GLY A 56 -5.43 -2.56 -3.03
C GLY A 56 -4.33 -3.60 -3.21
N VAL A 57 -4.30 -4.58 -2.31
CA VAL A 57 -3.38 -5.71 -2.36
C VAL A 57 -4.17 -6.99 -2.67
N TRP A 58 -3.74 -7.75 -3.67
CA TRP A 58 -4.42 -9.01 -4.03
C TRP A 58 -4.10 -10.11 -3.02
N SER A 59 -5.13 -10.60 -2.33
CA SER A 59 -5.05 -11.75 -1.45
C SER A 59 -5.43 -13.01 -2.20
N GLU A 60 -4.43 -13.85 -2.52
CA GLU A 60 -4.66 -15.18 -3.10
C GLU A 60 -5.56 -16.07 -2.20
N PRO A 61 -5.35 -16.16 -0.87
CA PRO A 61 -6.22 -16.96 -0.01
C PRO A 61 -7.69 -16.52 -0.01
N GLN A 62 -7.94 -15.20 -0.06
CA GLN A 62 -9.29 -14.63 -0.02
C GLN A 62 -9.90 -14.40 -1.41
N ARG A 63 -9.10 -14.57 -2.48
CA ARG A 63 -9.40 -14.31 -3.89
C ARG A 63 -10.05 -12.94 -4.12
N ARG A 64 -9.55 -11.92 -3.44
CA ARG A 64 -10.06 -10.55 -3.49
C ARG A 64 -8.96 -9.55 -3.14
N PHE A 65 -9.24 -8.28 -3.39
CA PHE A 65 -8.39 -7.20 -2.91
C PHE A 65 -8.69 -6.90 -1.44
N VAL A 66 -7.62 -6.69 -0.69
CA VAL A 66 -7.63 -6.21 0.69
C VAL A 66 -6.86 -4.91 0.77
N TYR A 67 -7.19 -4.07 1.74
CA TYR A 67 -6.76 -2.68 1.78
C TYR A 67 -5.92 -2.42 3.03
N PRO A 68 -4.61 -2.15 2.88
CA PRO A 68 -3.75 -1.83 4.00
C PRO A 68 -4.29 -0.65 4.84
N GLU A 69 -4.30 -0.82 6.15
CA GLU A 69 -4.97 0.08 7.10
C GLU A 69 -4.37 1.48 7.18
N PHE A 70 -3.07 1.65 6.84
CA PHE A 70 -2.36 2.93 6.94
C PHE A 70 -3.03 4.06 6.15
N GLN A 71 -3.78 3.68 5.11
CA GLN A 71 -4.49 4.58 4.22
C GLN A 71 -5.67 5.27 4.91
N PHE A 72 -6.14 4.74 6.02
CA PHE A 72 -7.32 5.23 6.72
C PHE A 72 -6.93 5.90 8.05
N ASP A 73 -7.74 6.86 8.46
CA ASP A 73 -7.67 7.41 9.81
C ASP A 73 -8.46 6.55 10.81
N ARG A 74 -8.45 6.94 12.09
CA ARG A 74 -9.18 6.24 13.16
C ARG A 74 -10.70 6.22 12.98
N PHE A 75 -11.23 7.04 12.08
CA PHE A 75 -12.65 7.14 11.75
C PHE A 75 -13.00 6.39 10.46
N GLY A 76 -12.03 5.70 9.83
CA GLY A 76 -12.23 5.00 8.58
C GLY A 76 -12.19 5.91 7.35
N THR A 77 -11.77 7.17 7.48
CA THR A 77 -11.67 8.10 6.35
C THR A 77 -10.35 7.91 5.63
N LEU A 78 -10.39 7.84 4.30
CA LEU A 78 -9.19 7.77 3.46
C LEU A 78 -8.35 9.06 3.64
N ARG A 79 -7.07 8.90 3.95
CA ARG A 79 -6.12 10.00 4.10
C ARG A 79 -5.83 10.63 2.72
N PRO A 80 -5.94 11.95 2.57
CA PRO A 80 -5.77 12.60 1.27
C PRO A 80 -4.36 12.42 0.70
N GLU A 81 -3.34 12.26 1.55
CA GLU A 81 -1.94 12.08 1.17
C GLU A 81 -1.67 10.72 0.50
N VAL A 82 -2.61 9.76 0.59
CA VAL A 82 -2.45 8.42 -0.02
C VAL A 82 -2.34 8.52 -1.53
N ALA A 83 -3.18 9.33 -2.16
CA ALA A 83 -3.15 9.51 -3.61
C ALA A 83 -1.80 10.11 -4.06
N GLU A 84 -1.25 11.05 -3.30
CA GLU A 84 0.05 11.64 -3.57
C GLU A 84 1.17 10.59 -3.43
N LEU A 85 1.18 9.83 -2.35
CA LEU A 85 2.14 8.74 -2.14
C LEU A 85 2.10 7.72 -3.29
N LEU A 86 0.91 7.30 -3.70
CA LEU A 86 0.74 6.32 -4.79
C LEU A 86 1.10 6.88 -6.16
N SER A 87 1.09 8.20 -6.34
CA SER A 87 1.60 8.84 -7.56
C SER A 87 3.13 8.83 -7.63
N ILE A 88 3.81 8.77 -6.47
CA ILE A 88 5.27 8.71 -6.37
C ILE A 88 5.78 7.27 -6.48
N LEU A 89 5.11 6.33 -5.81
CA LEU A 89 5.55 4.94 -5.80
C LEU A 89 5.36 4.29 -7.18
N PRO A 90 6.32 3.47 -7.65
CA PRO A 90 6.24 2.86 -8.97
C PRO A 90 5.07 1.87 -9.06
N ASP A 91 4.27 2.01 -10.11
CA ASP A 91 3.16 1.11 -10.43
C ASP A 91 3.55 0.01 -11.44
N ASP A 92 4.80 -0.03 -11.95
CA ASP A 92 5.42 -0.91 -12.98
C ASP A 92 4.76 -2.28 -13.29
N GLY A 93 3.48 -2.30 -13.67
CA GLY A 93 2.69 -3.53 -13.75
C GLY A 93 2.36 -4.22 -12.42
N ASP A 94 2.52 -3.57 -11.26
CA ASP A 94 2.19 -4.09 -9.91
C ASP A 94 0.67 -4.12 -9.67
N ARG A 95 -0.03 -4.88 -10.52
CA ARG A 95 -1.49 -5.05 -10.47
C ARG A 95 -1.97 -5.72 -9.17
N SER A 96 -1.08 -6.45 -8.50
CA SER A 96 -1.38 -7.10 -7.22
C SER A 96 -1.11 -6.20 -6.01
N GLY A 97 -0.52 -5.01 -6.22
CA GLY A 97 -0.23 -4.03 -5.17
C GLY A 97 0.87 -4.44 -4.18
N TRP A 98 1.50 -5.59 -4.39
CA TRP A 98 2.43 -6.16 -3.44
C TRP A 98 3.73 -5.39 -3.41
N ARG A 99 4.26 -4.94 -4.54
CA ARG A 99 5.54 -4.21 -4.56
C ARG A 99 5.48 -2.95 -3.70
N ARG A 100 4.39 -2.19 -3.82
CA ARG A 100 4.13 -1.02 -2.98
C ARG A 100 3.93 -1.40 -1.51
N ALA A 101 3.18 -2.46 -1.23
CA ALA A 101 3.01 -2.96 0.14
C ALA A 101 4.33 -3.39 0.78
N PHE A 102 5.23 -4.06 0.04
CA PHE A 102 6.55 -4.44 0.51
C PHE A 102 7.36 -3.22 0.92
N TRP A 103 7.40 -2.17 0.09
CA TRP A 103 8.10 -0.93 0.43
C TRP A 103 7.52 -0.31 1.71
N LEU A 104 6.19 -0.25 1.81
CA LEU A 104 5.48 0.37 2.93
C LEU A 104 5.64 -0.36 4.26
N TYR A 105 5.79 -1.68 4.24
CA TYR A 105 5.85 -2.50 5.45
C TYR A 105 7.24 -3.09 5.71
N SER A 106 8.28 -2.65 4.98
CA SER A 106 9.66 -3.03 5.26
C SER A 106 10.37 -1.94 6.09
N PRO A 107 11.28 -2.32 7.02
CA PRO A 107 12.15 -1.37 7.70
C PRO A 107 12.91 -0.48 6.71
N HIS A 108 12.77 0.83 6.83
CA HIS A 108 13.32 1.76 5.84
C HIS A 108 14.47 2.60 6.41
N ALA A 109 15.63 2.59 5.73
CA ALA A 109 16.85 3.23 6.24
C ALA A 109 16.71 4.75 6.44
N LEU A 110 16.06 5.45 5.50
CA LEU A 110 15.79 6.89 5.59
C LEU A 110 14.73 7.25 6.65
N LEU A 111 14.05 6.25 7.21
CA LEU A 111 13.09 6.38 8.32
C LEU A 111 13.62 5.71 9.59
N HIS A 112 14.95 5.62 9.74
CA HIS A 112 15.63 5.03 10.90
C HIS A 112 15.19 3.58 11.20
N GLY A 113 14.91 2.79 10.17
CA GLY A 113 14.46 1.40 10.30
C GLY A 113 12.97 1.26 10.66
N SER A 114 12.21 2.36 10.72
CA SER A 114 10.76 2.31 10.91
C SER A 114 10.06 1.90 9.60
N LEU A 115 8.83 1.42 9.71
CA LEU A 115 8.00 1.08 8.56
C LEU A 115 7.40 2.36 7.95
N PRO A 116 7.53 2.61 6.63
CA PRO A 116 6.91 3.77 6.00
C PRO A 116 5.41 3.86 6.27
N ALA A 117 4.67 2.75 6.27
CA ALA A 117 3.25 2.71 6.62
C ALA A 117 2.97 3.25 8.03
N GLU A 118 3.80 2.91 9.02
CA GLU A 118 3.63 3.38 10.40
C GLU A 118 3.97 4.86 10.53
N VAL A 119 5.08 5.30 9.93
CA VAL A 119 5.49 6.71 9.93
C VAL A 119 4.44 7.55 9.22
N PHE A 120 3.89 7.08 8.10
CA PHE A 120 2.87 7.78 7.32
C PHE A 120 1.63 8.13 8.14
N THR A 121 1.23 7.28 9.10
CA THR A 121 0.08 7.59 9.97
C THR A 121 0.30 8.78 10.91
N LYS A 122 1.57 9.13 11.18
CA LYS A 122 2.01 10.17 12.13
C LYS A 122 2.56 11.40 11.41
N ASP A 123 3.34 11.18 10.36
CA ASP A 123 4.04 12.19 9.56
C ASP A 123 4.07 11.75 8.09
N PRO A 124 2.98 11.99 7.33
CA PRO A 124 2.92 11.68 5.90
C PRO A 124 4.01 12.41 5.10
N ALA A 125 4.33 13.66 5.47
CA ALA A 125 5.27 14.50 4.72
C ALA A 125 6.66 13.88 4.67
N TRP A 126 7.15 13.36 5.79
CA TRP A 126 8.46 12.70 5.82
C TRP A 126 8.52 11.45 4.92
N VAL A 127 7.44 10.66 4.87
CA VAL A 127 7.38 9.48 3.98
C VAL A 127 7.30 9.89 2.51
N LEU A 128 6.56 10.96 2.19
CA LEU A 128 6.49 11.51 0.84
C LEU A 128 7.86 12.02 0.38
N GLU A 129 8.59 12.74 1.22
CA GLU A 129 9.96 13.19 0.93
C GLU A 129 10.90 12.00 0.67
N VAL A 130 10.83 10.96 1.49
CA VAL A 130 11.62 9.73 1.32
C VAL A 130 11.27 9.02 0.00
N ALA A 131 9.97 8.89 -0.30
CA ALA A 131 9.52 8.30 -1.56
C ALA A 131 9.99 9.13 -2.76
N GLN A 132 9.93 10.47 -2.67
CA GLN A 132 10.43 11.34 -3.73
C GLN A 132 11.94 11.22 -3.91
N GLN A 133 12.70 11.17 -2.83
CA GLN A 133 14.15 10.99 -2.92
C GLN A 133 14.53 9.66 -3.60
N GLU A 134 13.79 8.59 -3.33
CA GLU A 134 14.08 7.25 -3.87
C GLU A 134 13.59 7.06 -5.31
N PHE A 135 12.40 7.57 -5.64
CA PHE A 135 11.74 7.30 -6.93
C PHE A 135 11.75 8.49 -7.90
N TYR A 136 12.01 9.71 -7.42
CA TYR A 136 12.27 10.90 -8.24
C TYR A 136 13.76 11.33 -8.23
N GLY A 137 14.65 10.47 -7.74
CA GLY A 137 16.10 10.65 -7.76
C GLY A 137 16.71 10.61 -9.17
N ASP A 138 16.78 11.80 -9.77
CA ASP A 138 17.59 12.26 -10.91
C ASP A 138 17.55 11.48 -12.25
N PRO A 139 16.69 11.87 -13.22
CA PRO A 139 16.81 11.41 -14.60
C PRO A 139 18.14 11.80 -15.28
N LEU A 140 18.97 12.67 -14.67
CA LEU A 140 20.29 13.08 -15.18
C LEU A 140 21.47 12.33 -14.54
N ALA A 141 21.26 11.46 -13.55
CA ALA A 141 22.30 10.56 -13.03
C ALA A 141 22.55 9.33 -13.94
N SER A 142 22.26 9.49 -15.22
CA SER A 142 22.56 8.52 -16.29
C SER A 142 23.74 9.00 -17.13
N TRP A 143 24.95 9.07 -16.54
CA TRP A 143 26.22 9.18 -17.28
C TRP A 143 27.35 8.43 -16.57
#